data_AF-E9GCC9-F1
#
_entry.id   AF-E9GCC9-F1
#
_cell.length_a   1.000
_cell.length_b   1.000
_cell.length_c   1.000
_cell.angle_alpha   90.00
_cell.angle_beta   90.00
_cell.angle_gamma   90.00
#
_symmetry.space_group_name_H-M   'P 1'
#
loop_
_entity.id
_entity.type
_entity.pdbx_description
1 polymer ?
#
loop_
_entity_poly.entity_id
_entity_poly.type
_entity_poly.pdbx_seq_one_letter_code
_entity_poly.pdbx_strand_id
1 'polypeptide(L)'
;GSTSILHDSESSLDVGHCADPGCYSRLINYTASMGQMKALAELSTECHQSVKYDCYYTPFELNGVAYSWWNDREGNAQYFWSGSNTDGVHTCRCGIDGNCVDSAVKCNCDTISPIQLVDDGMSVITDKNVLPVTRLNFGRTQLETSSGVHTLGRFEC
;
A
#
# COMPACT_ATOMS: atom_id res chain seq x y z
N GLY A 1 -25.39 3.03 4.80
CA GLY A 1 -24.85 4.20 4.06
C GLY A 1 -23.36 4.21 4.29
N SER A 2 -22.57 4.65 3.32
CA SER A 2 -21.11 4.67 3.45
C SER A 2 -20.62 6.07 3.83
N THR A 3 -19.63 6.11 4.73
CA THR A 3 -18.92 7.31 5.18
C THR A 3 -17.52 7.29 4.60
N SER A 4 -17.13 8.38 3.94
CA SER A 4 -15.80 8.53 3.32
C SER A 4 -15.04 9.65 4.01
N ILE A 5 -13.82 9.38 4.45
CA ILE A 5 -12.94 10.35 5.11
C ILE A 5 -11.82 10.77 4.16
N LEU A 6 -11.74 12.08 3.91
CA LEU A 6 -10.76 12.68 3.00
C LEU A 6 -9.38 12.83 3.67
N HIS A 7 -8.34 12.91 2.85
CA HIS A 7 -6.98 13.21 3.29
C HIS A 7 -6.16 13.97 2.24
N ASP A 8 -4.97 14.44 2.61
CA ASP A 8 -4.09 15.28 1.80
C ASP A 8 -3.23 14.52 0.75
N SER A 9 -3.57 13.26 0.44
CA SER A 9 -2.72 12.40 -0.40
C SER A 9 -3.51 11.56 -1.41
N GLU A 10 -4.66 12.06 -1.84
CA GLU A 10 -5.57 11.40 -2.80
C GLU A 10 -5.07 11.48 -4.26
N SER A 11 -4.17 12.41 -4.58
CA SER A 11 -3.54 12.52 -5.90
C SER A 11 -2.37 11.54 -6.05
N SER A 12 -2.06 11.13 -7.28
CA SER A 12 -0.87 10.35 -7.57
C SER A 12 0.41 11.14 -7.24
N LEU A 13 1.35 10.51 -6.54
CA LEU A 13 2.61 11.08 -6.13
C LEU A 13 3.78 10.19 -6.55
N ASP A 14 4.81 10.80 -7.13
CA ASP A 14 6.05 10.13 -7.49
C ASP A 14 6.94 9.97 -6.25
N VAL A 15 7.51 8.77 -6.08
CA VAL A 15 8.44 8.41 -5.01
C VAL A 15 9.80 9.12 -5.18
N GLY A 16 10.15 9.49 -6.41
CA GLY A 16 11.44 10.07 -6.77
C GLY A 16 12.58 9.07 -6.62
N HIS A 17 13.80 9.57 -6.45
CA HIS A 17 14.98 8.75 -6.22
C HIS A 17 15.14 8.37 -4.75
N CYS A 18 14.99 7.08 -4.45
CA CYS A 18 15.04 6.53 -3.12
C CYS A 18 15.58 5.09 -3.17
N ALA A 19 16.87 4.92 -2.92
CA ALA A 19 17.53 3.62 -2.99
C ALA A 19 17.29 2.74 -1.75
N ASP A 20 17.34 3.35 -0.56
CA ASP A 20 17.23 2.65 0.71
C ASP A 20 15.78 2.22 1.01
N PRO A 21 15.58 1.16 1.83
CA PRO A 21 14.26 0.77 2.29
C PRO A 21 13.49 1.92 2.96
N GLY A 22 12.31 2.26 2.44
CA GLY A 22 11.44 3.29 3.00
C GLY A 22 12.04 4.70 3.09
N CYS A 23 13.08 5.04 2.33
CA CYS A 23 13.61 6.42 2.36
C CYS A 23 12.60 7.46 1.88
N TYR A 24 11.65 7.08 1.04
CA TYR A 24 10.48 7.87 0.75
C TYR A 24 9.43 7.55 1.80
N SER A 25 8.91 8.58 2.44
CA SER A 25 7.87 8.44 3.45
C SER A 25 6.83 9.55 3.32
N ARG A 26 5.58 9.15 3.10
CA ARG A 26 4.42 10.05 2.99
C ARG A 26 3.50 9.84 4.18
N LEU A 27 3.49 10.79 5.11
CA LEU A 27 2.50 10.86 6.18
C LEU A 27 1.14 11.28 5.60
N ILE A 28 0.06 10.65 6.07
CA ILE A 28 -1.31 10.92 5.60
C ILE A 28 -2.06 11.74 6.64
N ASN A 29 -2.52 12.93 6.25
CA ASN A 29 -3.27 13.83 7.10
C ASN A 29 -4.76 13.79 6.73
N TYR A 30 -5.56 13.12 7.55
CA TYR A 30 -7.01 13.01 7.38
C TYR A 30 -7.73 14.25 7.88
N THR A 31 -8.91 14.52 7.31
CA THR A 31 -9.80 15.61 7.77
C THR A 31 -10.51 15.30 9.09
N ALA A 32 -10.52 14.03 9.50
CA ALA A 32 -11.07 13.57 10.78
C ALA A 32 -9.95 13.13 11.73
N SER A 33 -10.21 13.22 13.05
CA SER A 33 -9.26 12.72 14.04
C SER A 33 -9.18 11.20 14.05
N MET A 34 -8.04 10.66 14.49
CA MET A 34 -7.85 9.21 14.60
C MET A 34 -8.90 8.55 15.50
N GLY A 35 -9.31 9.21 16.60
CA GLY A 35 -10.37 8.70 17.49
C GLY A 35 -11.73 8.58 16.80
N GLN A 36 -12.08 9.54 15.95
CA GLN A 36 -13.32 9.47 15.16
C GLN A 36 -13.27 8.35 14.12
N MET A 37 -12.14 8.17 13.43
CA MET A 37 -11.99 7.10 12.43
C MET A 37 -12.00 5.71 13.06
N LYS A 38 -11.40 5.54 14.25
CA LYS A 38 -11.48 4.29 15.04
C LYS A 38 -12.92 3.97 15.43
N ALA A 39 -13.65 4.95 15.98
CA ALA A 39 -15.06 4.76 16.35
C ALA A 39 -15.94 4.44 15.12
N LEU A 40 -15.69 5.08 13.98
CA LEU A 40 -16.37 4.76 12.72
C LEU A 40 -16.10 3.30 12.31
N ALA A 41 -14.84 2.86 12.32
CA ALA A 41 -14.47 1.49 11.98
C ALA A 41 -15.10 0.44 12.92
N GLU A 42 -15.20 0.76 14.21
CA GLU A 42 -15.85 -0.11 15.20
C GLU A 42 -17.35 -0.26 14.94
N LEU A 43 -18.03 0.83 14.60
CA LEU A 43 -19.48 0.86 14.35
C LEU A 43 -19.89 0.33 12.98
N SER A 44 -19.00 0.35 12.00
CA SER A 44 -19.27 -0.13 10.64
C SER A 44 -19.04 -1.63 10.48
N THR A 45 -19.85 -2.29 9.65
CA THR A 45 -19.69 -3.72 9.34
C THR A 45 -18.39 -3.98 8.57
N GLU A 46 -18.09 -3.11 7.61
CA GLU A 46 -16.94 -3.20 6.73
C GLU A 46 -16.29 -1.82 6.60
N CYS A 47 -14.98 -1.84 6.34
CA CYS A 47 -14.24 -0.67 5.92
C CYS A 47 -13.22 -1.09 4.88
N HIS A 48 -12.88 -0.19 3.98
CA HIS A 48 -11.85 -0.42 2.99
C HIS A 48 -11.06 0.85 2.69
N GLN A 49 -9.84 0.63 2.22
CA GLN A 49 -9.00 1.68 1.68
C GLN A 49 -8.18 1.10 0.54
N SER A 50 -8.08 1.86 -0.55
CA SER A 50 -7.36 1.44 -1.74
C SER A 50 -5.99 2.06 -1.79
N VAL A 51 -5.00 1.27 -2.19
CA VAL A 51 -3.65 1.71 -2.49
C VAL A 51 -3.34 1.27 -3.92
N LYS A 52 -2.88 2.22 -4.74
CA LYS A 52 -2.35 1.92 -6.07
C LYS A 52 -0.87 2.24 -6.07
N TYR A 53 -0.05 1.35 -6.61
CA TYR A 53 1.36 1.58 -6.83
C TYR A 53 1.73 1.13 -8.25
N ASP A 54 2.02 2.12 -9.10
CA ASP A 54 2.55 1.90 -10.44
C ASP A 54 4.08 1.76 -10.29
N CYS A 55 4.61 0.56 -10.57
CA CYS A 55 5.96 0.17 -10.23
C CYS A 55 6.79 -0.23 -11.46
N TYR A 56 8.04 0.20 -11.48
CA TYR A 56 8.99 -0.20 -12.50
C TYR A 56 10.39 -0.30 -11.91
N TYR A 57 10.88 -1.53 -11.78
CA TYR A 57 12.09 -1.87 -11.02
C TYR A 57 12.07 -1.44 -9.53
N THR A 58 10.88 -1.38 -8.94
CA THR A 58 10.65 -0.94 -7.55
C THR A 58 9.89 -2.00 -6.75
N PRO A 59 10.54 -3.10 -6.38
CA PRO A 59 9.92 -4.18 -5.63
C PRO A 59 9.49 -3.74 -4.23
N PHE A 60 8.40 -4.33 -3.73
CA PHE A 60 8.01 -4.17 -2.34
C PHE A 60 8.94 -4.99 -1.44
N GLU A 61 9.27 -6.21 -1.87
CA GLU A 61 10.25 -7.08 -1.23
C GLU A 61 11.22 -7.65 -2.26
N LEU A 62 12.52 -7.65 -1.93
CA LEU A 62 13.54 -8.27 -2.76
C LEU A 62 14.56 -9.00 -1.90
N ASN A 63 14.79 -10.28 -2.20
CA ASN A 63 15.73 -11.16 -1.46
C ASN A 63 15.46 -11.18 0.07
N GLY A 64 14.19 -11.15 0.48
CA GLY A 64 13.78 -11.13 1.88
C GLY A 64 13.95 -9.78 2.58
N VAL A 65 14.31 -8.72 1.86
CA VAL A 65 14.37 -7.35 2.37
C VAL A 65 13.13 -6.60 1.91
N ALA A 66 12.35 -6.10 2.86
CA ALA A 66 11.21 -5.24 2.58
C ALA A 66 11.68 -3.80 2.30
N TYR A 67 11.42 -3.32 1.09
CA TYR A 67 11.72 -1.95 0.66
C TYR A 67 10.54 -1.00 0.82
N SER A 68 9.33 -1.55 0.87
CA SER A 68 8.10 -0.78 0.96
C SER A 68 7.12 -1.38 1.96
N TRP A 69 6.40 -0.54 2.67
CA TRP A 69 5.35 -0.91 3.64
C TRP A 69 4.47 0.29 3.92
N TRP A 70 3.29 0.04 4.47
CA TRP A 70 2.43 1.09 5.00
C TRP A 70 2.32 0.97 6.52
N ASN A 71 1.92 2.05 7.19
CA ASN A 71 1.69 2.03 8.64
C ASN A 71 0.20 2.06 8.94
N ASP A 72 -0.21 1.23 9.90
CA ASP A 72 -1.58 1.15 10.38
C ASP A 72 -1.97 2.34 11.28
N ARG A 73 -3.22 2.32 11.76
CA ARG A 73 -3.80 3.33 12.66
C ARG A 73 -3.10 3.48 14.02
N GLU A 74 -2.28 2.50 14.43
CA GLU A 74 -1.44 2.54 15.62
C GLU A 74 0.04 2.84 15.29
N GLY A 75 0.38 2.95 14.00
CA GLY A 75 1.73 3.21 13.51
C GLY A 75 2.57 1.97 13.26
N ASN A 76 2.03 0.75 13.38
CA ASN A 76 2.80 -0.47 13.09
C ASN A 76 2.95 -0.66 11.58
N ALA A 77 4.10 -1.20 11.15
CA ALA A 77 4.34 -1.51 9.75
C ALA A 77 3.52 -2.73 9.29
N GLN A 78 2.96 -2.62 8.09
CA GLN A 78 2.14 -3.63 7.44
C GLN A 78 2.68 -3.86 6.02
N TYR A 79 2.82 -5.14 5.66
CA TYR A 79 3.47 -5.57 4.40
C TYR A 79 2.49 -6.19 3.40
N PHE A 80 1.25 -6.44 3.81
CA PHE A 80 0.22 -6.87 2.89
C PHE A 80 -0.41 -5.66 2.21
N TRP A 81 -0.67 -5.74 0.92
CA TRP A 81 -1.23 -4.62 0.15
C TRP A 81 -2.70 -4.83 -0.19
N SER A 82 -3.26 -6.03 -0.02
CA SER A 82 -4.69 -6.28 -0.28
C SER A 82 -5.33 -7.28 0.69
N GLY A 83 -6.64 -7.17 0.86
CA GLY A 83 -7.48 -8.02 1.69
C GLY A 83 -7.33 -7.70 3.18
N SER A 84 -7.47 -8.74 3.99
CA SER A 84 -7.17 -8.72 5.41
C SER A 84 -6.11 -9.76 5.71
N ASN A 85 -4.96 -9.34 6.23
CA ASN A 85 -3.89 -10.26 6.59
C ASN A 85 -3.34 -9.95 7.98
N THR A 86 -3.79 -10.74 8.96
CA THR A 86 -3.41 -10.60 10.37
C THR A 86 -2.01 -11.13 10.67
N ASP A 87 -1.39 -11.86 9.73
CA ASP A 87 -0.11 -12.54 9.96
C ASP A 87 1.09 -11.68 9.55
N GLY A 88 0.84 -10.46 9.04
CA GLY A 88 1.89 -9.54 8.59
C GLY A 88 2.67 -10.01 7.36
N VAL A 89 2.17 -11.04 6.66
CA VAL A 89 2.86 -11.63 5.52
C VAL A 89 2.77 -10.69 4.31
N HIS A 90 3.93 -10.39 3.71
CA HIS A 90 4.02 -9.69 2.44
C HIS A 90 3.17 -10.40 1.38
N THR A 91 2.13 -9.73 0.87
CA THR A 91 1.21 -10.28 -0.13
C THR A 91 0.49 -9.15 -0.86
N CYS A 92 0.20 -9.36 -2.13
CA CYS A 92 -0.62 -8.45 -2.94
C CYS A 92 -1.84 -9.18 -3.48
N ARG A 93 -2.73 -8.44 -4.16
CA ARG A 93 -3.95 -9.00 -4.73
C ARG A 93 -3.67 -10.21 -5.65
N CYS A 94 -2.68 -10.08 -6.54
CA CYS A 94 -2.35 -11.18 -7.45
C CYS A 94 -1.81 -12.42 -6.74
N GLY A 95 -1.11 -12.24 -5.61
CA GLY A 95 -0.59 -13.33 -4.79
C GLY A 95 -1.70 -14.08 -4.08
N ILE A 96 -2.74 -13.36 -3.62
CA ILE A 96 -3.95 -13.95 -3.03
C ILE A 96 -4.76 -14.71 -4.10
N ASP A 97 -4.95 -14.10 -5.28
CA ASP A 97 -5.72 -14.69 -6.37
C ASP A 97 -4.95 -15.78 -7.13
N GLY A 98 -3.63 -15.91 -6.90
CA GLY A 98 -2.76 -16.88 -7.55
C GLY A 98 -2.53 -16.60 -9.05
N ASN A 99 -2.64 -15.34 -9.47
CA ASN A 99 -2.63 -14.93 -10.87
C ASN A 99 -1.55 -13.87 -11.19
N CYS A 100 -0.52 -13.74 -10.35
CA CYS A 100 0.63 -12.89 -10.65
C CYS A 100 1.29 -13.29 -11.98
N VAL A 101 1.85 -12.32 -12.69
CA VAL A 101 2.54 -12.50 -13.98
C VAL A 101 3.67 -13.50 -13.87
N ASP A 102 4.40 -13.46 -12.75
CA ASP A 102 5.37 -14.48 -12.36
C ASP A 102 4.84 -15.21 -11.13
N SER A 103 4.61 -16.52 -11.27
CA SER A 103 4.12 -17.37 -10.17
C SER A 103 5.12 -17.56 -9.03
N ALA A 104 6.39 -17.17 -9.22
CA ALA A 104 7.43 -17.27 -8.19
C ALA A 104 7.41 -16.10 -7.20
N VAL A 105 6.67 -15.02 -7.50
CA VAL A 105 6.56 -13.83 -6.64
C VAL A 105 5.17 -13.71 -5.99
N LYS A 106 5.08 -12.91 -4.93
CA LYS A 106 3.82 -12.65 -4.21
C LYS A 106 3.08 -11.40 -4.71
N CYS A 107 3.80 -10.55 -5.44
CA CYS A 107 3.33 -9.29 -6.00
C CYS A 107 4.00 -9.08 -7.37
N ASN A 108 3.28 -8.59 -8.37
CA ASN A 108 3.85 -8.28 -9.69
C ASN A 108 4.99 -7.26 -9.60
N CYS A 109 4.90 -6.31 -8.66
CA CYS A 109 5.96 -5.33 -8.42
C CYS A 109 7.27 -5.96 -7.91
N ASP A 110 7.22 -7.14 -7.29
CA ASP A 110 8.44 -7.83 -6.83
C ASP A 110 9.23 -8.48 -7.96
N THR A 111 8.67 -8.54 -9.17
CA THR A 111 9.41 -9.03 -10.33
C THR A 111 10.47 -8.02 -10.75
N ILE A 112 11.69 -8.50 -11.01
CA ILE A 112 12.75 -7.68 -11.62
C ILE A 112 12.61 -7.75 -13.14
N SER A 113 11.45 -7.34 -13.65
CA SER A 113 11.15 -7.38 -15.08
C SER A 113 11.46 -6.04 -15.76
N PRO A 114 12.01 -6.03 -16.99
CA PRO A 114 12.19 -4.80 -17.78
C PRO A 114 10.89 -4.21 -18.32
N ILE A 115 9.74 -4.75 -17.93
CA ILE A 115 8.41 -4.31 -18.35
C ILE A 115 7.79 -3.48 -17.21
N GLN A 116 7.13 -2.38 -17.54
CA GLN A 116 6.31 -1.64 -16.57
C GLN A 116 5.17 -2.54 -16.13
N LEU A 117 5.19 -2.93 -14.87
CA LEU A 117 4.17 -3.76 -14.27
C LEU A 117 3.31 -2.90 -13.36
N VAL A 118 2.05 -3.28 -13.30
CA VAL A 118 1.13 -2.74 -12.32
C VAL A 118 0.73 -3.94 -11.49
N ASP A 119 0.91 -3.85 -10.17
CA ASP A 119 0.12 -4.69 -9.29
C ASP A 119 -1.32 -4.19 -9.41
N ASP A 120 -2.06 -4.93 -10.25
CA ASP A 120 -3.32 -4.59 -10.88
C ASP A 120 -4.20 -3.59 -10.11
N GLY A 121 -4.59 -2.51 -10.81
CA GLY A 121 -5.85 -1.79 -10.62
C GLY A 121 -6.03 -0.94 -9.36
N MET A 122 -5.97 -1.54 -8.17
CA MET A 122 -6.13 -0.92 -6.85
C MET A 122 -6.10 -2.06 -5.83
N SER A 123 -4.98 -2.18 -5.12
CA SER A 123 -4.85 -3.08 -3.99
C SER A 123 -5.74 -2.56 -2.85
N VAL A 124 -6.86 -3.25 -2.56
CA VAL A 124 -7.82 -2.83 -1.54
C VAL A 124 -7.54 -3.57 -0.24
N ILE A 125 -7.24 -2.81 0.81
CA ILE A 125 -7.15 -3.29 2.20
C ILE A 125 -8.56 -3.26 2.77
N THR A 126 -9.01 -4.37 3.36
CA THR A 126 -10.37 -4.51 3.93
C THR A 126 -10.34 -4.80 5.43
N ASP A 127 -9.17 -4.81 6.06
CA ASP A 127 -9.04 -5.04 7.49
C ASP A 127 -9.27 -3.75 8.30
N LYS A 128 -10.50 -3.59 8.77
CA LYS A 128 -10.92 -2.44 9.59
C LYS A 128 -10.21 -2.34 10.95
N ASN A 129 -9.49 -3.38 11.39
CA ASN A 129 -8.75 -3.35 12.66
C ASN A 129 -7.40 -2.64 12.55
N VAL A 130 -6.87 -2.50 11.33
CA VAL A 130 -5.60 -1.82 11.06
C VAL A 130 -5.80 -0.52 10.27
N LEU A 131 -6.88 -0.41 9.49
CA LEU A 131 -7.23 0.83 8.79
C LEU A 131 -7.61 1.97 9.76
N PRO A 132 -7.36 3.24 9.38
CA PRO A 132 -6.84 3.71 8.09
C PRO A 132 -5.31 3.65 7.95
N VAL A 133 -4.81 3.73 6.71
CA VAL A 133 -3.39 3.89 6.39
C VAL A 133 -2.89 5.25 6.88
N THR A 134 -1.89 5.28 7.76
CA THR A 134 -1.35 6.53 8.33
C THR A 134 -0.08 7.01 7.63
N ARG A 135 0.63 6.10 6.97
CA ARG A 135 1.87 6.42 6.24
C ARG A 135 2.12 5.41 5.14
N LEU A 136 2.65 5.89 4.02
CA LEU A 136 3.17 5.07 2.94
C LEU A 136 4.69 5.23 2.86
N ASN A 137 5.41 4.11 2.78
CA ASN A 137 6.86 4.10 2.68
C ASN A 137 7.25 3.25 1.47
N PHE A 138 8.13 3.81 0.65
CA PHE A 138 8.61 3.18 -0.58
C PHE A 138 10.13 3.32 -0.67
N GLY A 139 10.74 2.41 -1.43
CA GLY A 139 12.17 2.40 -1.67
C GLY A 139 12.52 1.76 -3.00
N ARG A 140 13.82 1.51 -3.19
CA ARG A 140 14.40 0.82 -4.34
C ARG A 140 14.25 1.52 -5.70
N THR A 141 13.82 2.78 -5.75
CA THR A 141 13.86 3.67 -6.94
C THR A 141 15.28 4.21 -7.22
N GLN A 142 16.24 3.31 -7.40
CA GLN A 142 17.67 3.64 -7.54
C GLN A 142 18.17 3.78 -8.98
N LEU A 143 17.46 3.20 -9.95
CA LEU A 143 17.87 3.25 -11.36
C LEU A 143 17.30 4.53 -11.99
N GLU A 144 18.02 5.12 -12.95
CA GLU A 144 17.47 6.24 -13.75
C GLU A 144 16.16 5.86 -14.43
N THR A 145 16.04 4.58 -14.80
CA THR A 145 14.84 4.05 -15.42
C THR A 145 13.77 3.68 -14.40
N SER A 146 14.09 3.47 -13.12
CA SER A 146 13.10 3.04 -12.13
C SER A 146 12.10 4.14 -11.80
N SER A 147 10.84 3.76 -11.62
CA SER A 147 9.77 4.70 -11.28
C SER A 147 8.78 4.02 -10.34
N GLY A 148 8.34 4.76 -9.33
CA GLY A 148 7.30 4.34 -8.40
C GLY A 148 6.33 5.49 -8.22
N VAL A 149 5.08 5.31 -8.61
CA VAL A 149 4.01 6.30 -8.41
C VAL A 149 2.93 5.67 -7.57
N HIS A 150 2.61 6.28 -6.43
CA HIS A 150 1.56 5.77 -5.55
C HIS A 150 0.35 6.68 -5.52
N THR A 151 -0.81 6.10 -5.25
CA THR A 151 -2.07 6.82 -5.00
C THR A 151 -2.78 6.14 -3.84
N LEU A 152 -3.24 6.92 -2.87
CA LEU A 152 -4.02 6.42 -1.74
C LEU A 152 -5.47 6.89 -1.89
N GLY A 153 -6.41 5.94 -1.88
CA GLY A 153 -7.82 6.24 -1.84
C GLY A 153 -8.30 6.59 -0.43
N ARG A 154 -9.51 7.14 -0.36
CA ARG A 154 -10.14 7.54 0.91
C ARG A 154 -10.35 6.34 1.82
N PHE A 155 -10.41 6.64 3.12
CA PHE A 155 -10.86 5.66 4.09
C PHE A 155 -12.38 5.63 4.08
N GLU A 156 -12.95 4.47 3.73
CA GLU A 156 -14.38 4.28 3.56
C GLU A 156 -14.90 3.22 4.51
N CYS A 157 -15.93 3.58 5.26
CA CYS A 157 -16.82 2.71 6.02
C CYS A 157 -18.24 3.26 5.77
#